data_AF-D0I5S6-F1
#
_entry.id   AF-D0I5S6-F1
#
_cell.length_a   1.000
_cell.length_b   1.000
_cell.length_c   1.000
_cell.angle_alpha   90.00
_cell.angle_beta   90.00
_cell.angle_gamma   90.00
#
_symmetry.space_group_name_H-M   'P 1'
#
loop_
_entity.id
_entity.type
_entity.pdbx_description
1 polymer ?
#
loop_
_entity_poly.entity_id
_entity_poly.type
_entity_poly.pdbx_seq_one_letter_code
_entity_poly.pdbx_strand_id
1 'polypeptide(L)' 'MKVATSAYGEPVAVLNRNEPAFYCVPAEAYEMMMDKLEDLELLAIAKERESEESISVNIDDL' A
#
# COMPACT_ATOMS: atom_id res chain seq x y z
N MET A 1 6.84 23.08 8.44
CA MET A 1 5.83 23.11 7.35
C MET A 1 4.44 23.16 8.00
N LYS A 2 3.84 24.35 8.18
CA LYS A 2 2.64 24.51 9.03
C LYS A 2 1.39 23.79 8.49
N VAL A 3 1.25 23.69 7.17
CA VAL A 3 0.05 23.15 6.49
C VAL A 3 -0.13 21.64 6.72
N ALA A 4 0.95 20.85 6.66
CA ALA A 4 0.89 19.41 6.94
C ALA A 4 0.55 19.13 8.41
N THR A 5 1.07 19.94 9.34
CA THR A 5 0.78 19.79 10.78
C THR A 5 -0.65 20.21 11.15
N SER A 6 -1.24 21.18 10.43
CA SER A 6 -2.63 21.62 10.65
C SER A 6 -3.68 20.67 10.06
N ALA A 7 -3.26 19.62 9.34
CA ALA A 7 -4.15 18.66 8.72
C ALA A 7 -4.67 17.58 9.69
N TYR A 8 -4.24 17.59 10.96
CA TYR A 8 -4.65 16.62 11.98
C TYR A 8 -4.49 15.15 11.57
N GLY A 9 -3.48 14.84 10.75
CA GLY A 9 -3.23 13.48 10.27
C GLY A 9 -4.05 13.10 9.03
N GLU A 10 -4.72 14.05 8.37
CA GLU A 10 -5.40 13.82 7.10
C GLU A 10 -4.52 14.20 5.89
N PRO A 11 -4.72 13.57 4.72
CA PRO A 11 -4.08 13.98 3.47
C PRO A 11 -4.46 15.41 3.06
N VAL A 12 -3.49 16.18 2.55
CA VAL A 12 -3.72 17.54 2.06
C VAL A 12 -3.33 17.66 0.59
N ALA A 13 -4.24 18.21 -0.23
CA ALA A 13 -3.92 18.60 -1.59
C ALA A 13 -3.25 19.98 -1.62
N VAL A 14 -2.13 20.10 -2.31
CA VAL A 14 -1.49 21.38 -2.60
C VAL A 14 -1.76 21.76 -4.05
N LEU A 15 -2.39 22.92 -4.23
CA LEU A 15 -2.86 23.39 -5.52
C LEU A 15 -1.89 24.42 -6.12
N ASN A 16 -1.73 24.38 -7.43
CA ASN A 16 -1.10 25.41 -8.24
C ASN A 16 -2.13 25.89 -9.27
N ARG A 17 -2.47 27.19 -9.26
CA ARG A 17 -3.52 27.76 -10.13
C ARG A 17 -4.87 27.01 -10.04
N ASN A 18 -5.25 26.63 -8.82
CA ASN A 18 -6.44 25.82 -8.51
C ASN A 18 -6.42 24.39 -9.07
N GLU A 19 -5.29 23.91 -9.60
CA GLU A 19 -5.12 22.53 -10.02
C GLU A 19 -4.25 21.77 -9.01
N PRO A 20 -4.56 20.51 -8.64
CA PRO A 20 -3.73 19.72 -7.74
C PRO A 20 -2.34 19.49 -8.33
N ALA A 21 -1.31 19.99 -7.65
CA ALA A 21 0.08 19.79 -8.03
C ALA A 21 0.71 18.61 -7.30
N PHE A 22 0.36 18.42 -6.02
CA PHE A 22 0.81 17.29 -5.20
C PHE A 22 -0.09 17.07 -3.99
N TYR A 23 0.02 15.88 -3.38
CA TYR A 23 -0.66 15.53 -2.14
C TYR A 23 0.39 15.28 -1.04
N CYS A 24 0.22 15.94 0.10
CA CYS A 24 0.94 15.62 1.32
C CYS A 24 0.14 14.57 2.08
N VAL A 25 0.59 13.31 2.04
CA VAL A 25 -0.02 12.20 2.75
C VAL A 25 0.79 11.92 4.02
N PRO A 26 0.15 11.73 5.19
CA PRO A 26 0.84 11.28 6.39
C PRO A 26 1.56 9.95 6.17
N ALA A 27 2.72 9.76 6.82
CA ALA A 27 3.52 8.55 6.64
C ALA A 27 2.73 7.26 6.94
N GLU A 28 2.03 7.22 8.07
CA GLU A 28 1.20 6.07 8.48
C GLU A 28 0.10 5.72 7.45
N ALA A 29 -0.56 6.75 6.91
CA ALA A 29 -1.58 6.56 5.87
C ALA A 29 -0.95 6.05 4.55
N TYR A 30 0.24 6.54 4.20
CA TYR A 30 0.97 6.06 3.02
C TYR A 30 1.44 4.62 3.19
N GLU A 31 2.02 4.28 4.33
CA GLU A 31 2.42 2.91 4.68
C GLU A 31 1.23 1.94 4.60
N MET A 32 0.10 2.29 5.22
CA MET A 32 -1.11 1.45 5.14
C MET A 32 -1.62 1.26 3.70
N MET A 33 -1.50 2.27 2.85
CA MET A 33 -1.85 2.12 1.43
C MET A 33 -0.88 1.18 0.71
N MET A 34 0.42 1.29 0.98
CA MET A 34 1.43 0.42 0.39
C MET A 34 1.26 -1.04 0.83
N ASP A 35 1.07 -1.29 2.12
CA ASP A 35 0.82 -2.65 2.65
C ASP A 35 -0.38 -3.31 1.96
N LYS A 36 -1.47 -2.57 1.78
CA LYS A 36 -2.66 -3.08 1.08
C LYS A 36 -2.42 -3.37 -0.40
N LEU A 37 -1.58 -2.57 -1.06
CA LEU A 37 -1.23 -2.82 -2.46
C LEU A 37 -0.39 -4.09 -2.59
N GLU A 38 0.59 -4.28 -1.70
CA GLU A 38 1.41 -5.49 -1.66
C GLU A 38 0.54 -6.74 -1.38
N ASP A 39 -0.41 -6.66 -0.44
CA ASP A 39 -1.36 -7.73 -0.17
C ASP A 39 -2.19 -8.10 -1.40
N LEU A 40 -2.62 -7.11 -2.20
CA LEU A 40 -3.39 -7.36 -3.42
C LEU A 40 -2.56 -8.05 -4.50
N GLU A 41 -1.29 -7.68 -4.63
CA GLU A 41 -0.35 -8.34 -5.56
C GLU A 41 -0.10 -9.79 -5.13
N LEU A 42 0.15 -10.03 -3.83
CA LEU A 42 0.30 -11.37 -3.28
C LEU A 42 -0.98 -12.21 -3.48
N LEU A 43 -2.15 -11.63 -3.26
CA LEU A 43 -3.43 -12.28 -3.50
C LEU A 43 -3.60 -12.66 -4.97
N ALA A 44 -3.17 -11.80 -5.91
CA ALA A 44 -3.23 -12.11 -7.34
C ALA A 44 -2.39 -13.34 -7.68
N ILE A 45 -1.15 -13.40 -7.18
CA ILE A 45 -0.27 -14.56 -7.35
C ILE A 45 -0.88 -15.82 -6.72
N ALA A 46 -1.43 -15.70 -5.49
CA ALA A 46 -2.06 -16.82 -4.82
C ALA A 46 -3.25 -17.38 -5.62
N LYS A 47 -4.07 -16.50 -6.21
CA LYS A 47 -5.20 -16.87 -7.07
C LYS A 47 -4.77 -17.53 -8.38
N GLU A 48 -3.74 -17.00 -9.03
CA GLU A 48 -3.19 -17.60 -10.25
C GLU A 48 -2.73 -19.04 -10.01
N ARG A 49 -2.22 -19.32 -8.81
CA ARG A 49 -1.64 -20.62 -8.44
C ARG A 49 -2.59 -21.51 -7.64
N GLU A 50 -3.81 -21.07 -7.36
CA GLU A 50 -4.77 -21.76 -6.50
C GLU A 50 -5.13 -23.17 -7.02
N SER A 51 -5.06 -23.37 -8.34
CA SER A 51 -5.39 -24.63 -9.00
C SER A 51 -4.16 -25.49 -9.34
N GLU A 52 -2.94 -25.09 -8.97
CA GLU A 52 -1.74 -25.88 -9.19
C GLU A 52 -1.72 -27.13 -8.28
N GLU A 53 -1.07 -28.21 -8.74
CA GLU A 53 -0.88 -29.39 -7.89
C GLU A 53 0.03 -29.06 -6.69
N SER A 54 -0.45 -29.34 -5.49
CA SER A 54 0.33 -29.17 -4.27
C SER A 54 1.36 -30.29 -4.11
N ILE A 55 2.60 -29.94 -3.81
CA ILE A 55 3.66 -30.90 -3.47
C ILE A 55 3.85 -30.92 -1.96
N SER A 56 3.73 -32.10 -1.34
CA SER A 56 4.01 -32.26 0.09
C SER A 56 5.51 -32.23 0.33
N VAL A 57 5.96 -31.36 1.22
CA VAL A 57 7.35 -31.23 1.66
C VAL A 57 7.41 -31.21 3.18
N ASN A 58 8.51 -31.70 3.75
CA ASN A 58 8.80 -31.63 5.17
C ASN A 58 9.84 -30.52 5.40
N ILE A 59 9.59 -29.66 6.38
CA ILE A 59 10.48 -28.53 6.68
C ILE A 59 11.82 -28.98 7.25
N ASP A 60 11.87 -30.14 7.90
CA ASP A 60 13.10 -30.71 8.46
C ASP A 60 14.04 -31.29 7.38
N ASP A 61 13.55 -31.41 6.14
CA ASP A 61 14.28 -31.96 4.98
C ASP A 61 14.80 -30.87 4.02
N LEU A 62 14.64 -29.58 4.36
CA LEU A 62 15.12 -28.39 3.62
C LEU A 62 16.44 -27.87 4.20
#